data_AF-A0A4C9FYS7-F1
#
_entry.id   AF-A0A4C9FYS7-F1
#
_cell.length_a   1.000
_cell.length_b   1.000
_cell.length_c   1.000
_cell.angle_alpha   90.00
_cell.angle_beta   90.00
_cell.angle_gamma   90.00
#
_symmetry.space_group_name_H-M   'P 1'
#
loop_
_entity.id
_entity.type
_entity.pdbx_description
1 polymer ?
#
loop_
_entity_poly.entity_id
_entity_poly.type
_entity_poly.pdbx_seq_one_letter_code
_entity_poly.pdbx_strand_id
1 'polypeptide(L)'
;MLAHDTAEAMRTELELSAAATMEPQSDIRDRTPGRLALSGMHGFGQAFTSTEALAFEGLSDFVEWLKKVTPGRYAVSITDSSQLLTGTTQFNGIIDVMWSPYANSESDTARKFKTLMCYNQYYQGEHCIHYMQYRYNDSDNSWNMSSRVVVYDGDSLAYLLSRTAGSGSYYKYPAVGVPILAAYQGTETGDTSIKIGLGDVVPGSRLGPVRIASTFSETGSYTYSAQLTVYGAGSYSFPGRYMALSGYSGVATNGALTCLFVRIE
;
A
#
# COMPACT_ATOMS: atom_id res chain seq x y z
N MET A 1 -58.81 -27.25 12.99
CA MET A 1 -57.80 -26.26 13.42
C MET A 1 -56.91 -26.93 14.44
N LEU A 2 -55.63 -27.15 14.14
CA LEU A 2 -54.67 -27.55 15.16
C LEU A 2 -54.42 -26.31 16.03
N ALA A 3 -54.87 -26.36 17.28
CA ALA A 3 -54.52 -25.35 18.27
C ALA A 3 -53.09 -25.65 18.71
N HIS A 4 -52.14 -24.80 18.30
CA HIS A 4 -50.77 -24.88 18.75
C HIS A 4 -50.61 -23.88 19.90
N ASP A 5 -50.49 -24.40 21.12
CA ASP A 5 -50.51 -23.59 22.34
C ASP A 5 -49.14 -22.99 22.68
N THR A 6 -48.10 -23.24 21.85
CA THR A 6 -46.75 -22.73 22.07
C THR A 6 -46.12 -22.18 20.77
N ALA A 7 -45.29 -21.15 20.93
CA ALA A 7 -44.52 -20.55 19.84
C ALA A 7 -43.55 -21.56 19.18
N GLU A 8 -43.07 -22.54 19.94
CA GLU A 8 -42.18 -23.60 19.43
C GLU A 8 -42.89 -24.53 18.45
N ALA A 9 -44.12 -24.95 18.77
CA ALA A 9 -44.90 -25.81 17.89
C ALA A 9 -45.25 -25.11 16.56
N MET A 10 -45.53 -23.81 16.60
CA MET A 10 -45.75 -23.02 15.38
C MET A 10 -44.48 -22.83 14.54
N ARG A 11 -43.30 -22.71 15.16
CA ARG A 11 -42.02 -22.58 14.44
C ARG A 11 -41.64 -23.85 13.69
N THR A 12 -41.88 -25.01 14.29
CA THR A 12 -41.63 -26.31 13.65
C THR A 12 -42.53 -26.51 12.44
N GLU A 13 -43.82 -26.17 12.55
CA GLU A 13 -44.79 -26.29 11.44
C GLU A 13 -44.48 -25.33 10.28
N LEU A 14 -43.96 -24.13 10.58
CA LEU A 14 -43.55 -23.14 9.60
C LEU A 14 -42.12 -23.37 9.05
N GLU A 15 -41.47 -24.47 9.47
CA GLU A 15 -40.08 -24.82 9.10
C GLU A 15 -39.08 -23.66 9.33
N LEU A 16 -39.33 -22.82 10.35
CA LEU A 16 -38.49 -21.66 10.64
C LEU A 16 -37.12 -22.12 11.17
N SER A 17 -36.07 -21.85 10.40
CA SER A 17 -34.69 -22.14 10.77
C SER A 17 -34.15 -21.17 11.84
N ALA A 18 -33.02 -21.51 12.46
CA ALA A 18 -32.42 -20.77 13.58
C ALA A 18 -32.33 -19.25 13.31
N ALA A 19 -31.95 -18.85 12.11
CA ALA A 19 -31.83 -17.45 11.73
C ALA A 19 -33.18 -16.69 11.87
N ALA A 20 -34.31 -17.30 11.50
CA ALA A 20 -35.63 -16.67 11.56
C ALA A 20 -36.17 -16.47 12.99
N THR A 21 -35.43 -16.94 14.01
CA THR A 21 -35.81 -16.86 15.43
C THR A 21 -34.90 -15.97 16.26
N MET A 22 -33.88 -15.38 15.64
CA MET A 22 -32.89 -14.53 16.29
C MET A 22 -33.27 -13.06 16.13
N GLU A 23 -33.13 -12.28 17.19
CA GLU A 23 -33.33 -10.83 17.13
C GLU A 23 -32.21 -10.19 16.28
N PRO A 24 -32.55 -9.26 15.37
CA PRO A 24 -31.55 -8.43 14.71
C PRO A 24 -30.73 -7.62 15.72
N GLN A 25 -29.48 -7.37 15.38
CA GLN A 25 -28.66 -6.38 16.07
C GLN A 25 -29.37 -5.02 16.10
N SER A 26 -29.26 -4.31 17.23
CA SER A 26 -29.90 -2.98 17.37
C SER A 26 -29.21 -1.90 16.55
N ASP A 27 -27.89 -2.04 16.33
CA ASP A 27 -27.07 -1.17 15.49
C ASP A 27 -25.78 -1.88 15.04
N ILE A 28 -24.95 -1.20 14.26
CA ILE A 28 -23.68 -1.73 13.73
C ILE A 28 -22.59 -2.03 14.78
N ARG A 29 -22.86 -1.77 16.07
CA ARG A 29 -21.97 -1.97 17.22
C ARG A 29 -22.51 -2.97 18.23
N ASP A 30 -23.74 -3.46 18.05
CA ASP A 30 -24.32 -4.49 18.90
C ASP A 30 -23.53 -5.80 18.78
N ARG A 31 -22.73 -6.12 19.79
CA ARG A 31 -21.93 -7.35 19.87
C ARG A 31 -22.58 -8.44 20.71
N THR A 32 -23.87 -8.34 21.00
CA THR A 32 -24.58 -9.31 21.83
C THR A 32 -24.58 -10.69 21.14
N PRO A 33 -24.05 -11.74 21.79
CA PRO A 33 -24.08 -13.08 21.23
C PRO A 33 -25.52 -13.54 20.94
N GLY A 34 -25.71 -14.28 19.85
CA GLY A 34 -27.02 -14.85 19.51
C GLY A 34 -27.98 -13.91 18.77
N ARG A 35 -27.51 -12.81 18.18
CA ARG A 35 -28.29 -11.91 17.32
C ARG A 35 -27.98 -12.07 15.84
N LEU A 36 -28.96 -11.79 14.97
CA LEU A 36 -28.72 -11.69 13.52
C LEU A 36 -27.89 -10.44 13.24
N ALA A 37 -26.84 -10.60 12.45
CA ALA A 37 -26.10 -9.47 11.93
C ALA A 37 -26.99 -8.61 11.03
N LEU A 38 -26.97 -7.29 11.20
CA LEU A 38 -27.55 -6.40 10.19
C LEU A 38 -26.78 -6.58 8.88
N SER A 39 -27.50 -6.62 7.76
CA SER A 39 -26.86 -6.57 6.43
C SER A 39 -25.97 -5.34 6.36
N GLY A 40 -24.71 -5.50 5.96
CA GLY A 40 -23.75 -4.39 5.97
C GLY A 40 -22.96 -4.20 7.27
N MET A 41 -23.03 -5.11 8.24
CA MET A 41 -22.28 -5.01 9.50
C MET A 41 -20.78 -4.72 9.24
N HIS A 42 -20.27 -3.64 9.84
CA HIS A 42 -18.92 -3.08 9.62
C HIS A 42 -18.60 -2.65 8.17
N GLY A 43 -19.61 -2.37 7.34
CA GLY A 43 -19.44 -1.92 5.96
C GLY A 43 -19.15 -3.02 4.95
N PHE A 44 -19.24 -4.29 5.35
CA PHE A 44 -19.15 -5.42 4.42
C PHE A 44 -20.56 -5.78 3.92
N GLY A 45 -20.80 -5.57 2.63
CA GLY A 45 -22.08 -5.90 1.97
C GLY A 45 -23.10 -4.77 1.85
N GLN A 46 -22.85 -3.59 2.44
CA GLN A 46 -23.67 -2.38 2.21
C GLN A 46 -23.15 -1.62 0.98
N ALA A 47 -24.03 -1.39 0.00
CA ALA A 47 -23.75 -0.47 -1.10
C ALA A 47 -24.03 0.95 -0.62
N PHE A 48 -22.98 1.76 -0.46
CA PHE A 48 -23.13 3.18 -0.16
C PHE A 48 -23.69 3.92 -1.38
N THR A 49 -24.66 4.80 -1.12
CA THR A 49 -25.17 5.77 -2.08
C THR A 49 -24.42 7.09 -1.94
N SER A 50 -24.44 7.92 -2.99
CA SER A 50 -23.77 9.24 -2.96
C SER A 50 -24.34 10.15 -1.87
N THR A 51 -25.61 9.99 -1.51
CA THR A 51 -26.28 10.76 -0.44
C THR A 51 -25.82 10.38 0.97
N GLU A 52 -25.19 9.22 1.14
CA GLU A 52 -24.62 8.78 2.43
C GLU A 52 -23.15 9.18 2.58
N ALA A 53 -22.54 9.74 1.53
CA ALA A 53 -21.15 10.15 1.57
C ALA A 53 -20.96 11.38 2.48
N LEU A 54 -20.03 11.28 3.42
CA LEU A 54 -19.59 12.40 4.23
C LEU A 54 -18.75 13.33 3.35
N ALA A 55 -19.14 14.59 3.24
CA ALA A 55 -18.44 15.59 2.46
C ALA A 55 -17.54 16.45 3.36
N PHE A 56 -16.31 16.67 2.92
CA PHE A 56 -15.33 17.53 3.57
C PHE A 56 -14.70 18.48 2.54
N GLU A 57 -14.40 19.70 2.96
CA GLU A 57 -13.69 20.68 2.15
C GLU A 57 -12.19 20.40 2.11
N GLY A 58 -11.59 19.97 3.23
CA GLY A 58 -10.18 19.59 3.24
C GLY A 58 -9.64 19.20 4.61
N LEU A 59 -8.42 19.64 4.94
CA LEU A 59 -7.72 19.22 6.17
C LEU A 59 -8.49 19.56 7.45
N SER A 60 -8.99 20.79 7.56
CA SER A 60 -9.50 21.33 8.83
C SER A 60 -10.74 20.58 9.32
N ASP A 61 -11.75 20.42 8.47
CA ASP A 61 -13.02 19.79 8.81
C ASP A 61 -12.90 18.25 8.86
N PHE A 62 -12.06 17.66 8.00
CA PHE A 62 -11.73 16.23 8.10
C PHE A 62 -11.08 15.87 9.46
N VAL A 63 -10.15 16.70 9.96
CA VAL A 63 -9.52 16.46 11.27
C VAL A 63 -10.51 16.57 12.43
N GLU A 64 -11.48 17.49 12.34
CA GLU A 64 -12.56 17.59 13.34
C GLU A 64 -13.47 16.37 13.36
N TRP A 65 -13.75 15.80 12.19
CA TRP A 65 -14.44 14.51 12.10
C TRP A 65 -13.58 13.37 12.67
N LEU A 66 -12.28 13.34 12.35
CA LEU A 66 -11.34 12.32 12.80
C LEU A 66 -11.17 12.29 14.33
N LYS A 67 -11.35 13.43 15.02
CA LYS A 67 -11.42 13.48 16.48
C LYS A 67 -12.57 12.64 17.04
N LYS A 68 -13.71 12.57 16.35
CA LYS A 68 -14.97 12.00 16.86
C LYS A 68 -15.36 10.67 16.23
N VAL A 69 -14.74 10.31 15.11
CA VAL A 69 -15.12 9.13 14.34
C VAL A 69 -14.88 7.83 15.12
N THR A 70 -15.82 6.92 14.94
CA THR A 70 -15.83 5.60 15.58
C THR A 70 -15.48 4.50 14.57
N PRO A 71 -15.17 3.26 14.98
CA PRO A 71 -14.70 2.24 14.03
C PRO A 71 -15.77 1.80 13.03
N GLY A 72 -15.45 1.76 11.74
CA GLY A 72 -16.39 1.41 10.68
C GLY A 72 -15.92 1.84 9.30
N ARG A 73 -16.75 1.57 8.29
CA ARG A 73 -16.53 1.97 6.91
C ARG A 73 -17.40 3.17 6.57
N TYR A 74 -16.83 4.15 5.89
CA TYR A 74 -17.50 5.41 5.56
C TYR A 74 -17.30 5.73 4.08
N ALA A 75 -18.38 6.05 3.37
CA ALA A 75 -18.29 6.75 2.10
C ALA A 75 -17.91 8.20 2.37
N VAL A 76 -16.89 8.69 1.68
CA VAL A 76 -16.28 10.00 1.94
C VAL A 76 -15.92 10.69 0.62
N SER A 77 -16.22 11.98 0.56
CA SER A 77 -15.77 12.91 -0.47
C SER A 77 -14.99 14.05 0.18
N ILE A 78 -13.81 14.36 -0.32
CA ILE A 78 -12.96 15.46 0.14
C ILE A 78 -12.57 16.30 -1.07
N THR A 79 -12.98 17.57 -1.08
CA THR A 79 -12.73 18.51 -2.18
C THR A 79 -11.23 18.74 -2.38
N ASP A 80 -10.51 19.10 -1.32
CA ASP A 80 -9.05 19.26 -1.32
C ASP A 80 -8.40 18.29 -0.31
N SER A 81 -7.87 17.18 -0.85
CA SER A 81 -7.16 16.16 -0.07
C SER A 81 -5.63 16.29 -0.16
N SER A 82 -5.11 17.31 -0.83
CA SER A 82 -3.66 17.44 -1.12
C SER A 82 -2.79 17.52 0.13
N GLN A 83 -3.32 18.09 1.22
CA GLN A 83 -2.66 18.17 2.52
C GLN A 83 -2.85 16.90 3.38
N LEU A 84 -3.80 16.04 3.03
CA LEU A 84 -4.19 14.83 3.76
C LEU A 84 -3.53 13.58 3.19
N LEU A 85 -3.54 13.45 1.86
CA LEU A 85 -3.27 12.23 1.12
C LEU A 85 -2.22 12.54 0.04
N THR A 86 -1.00 12.04 0.25
CA THR A 86 0.12 12.35 -0.64
C THR A 86 -0.14 11.87 -2.07
N GLY A 87 -0.10 12.80 -3.03
CA GLY A 87 -0.33 12.47 -4.44
C GLY A 87 -1.81 12.31 -4.81
N THR A 88 -2.73 12.77 -3.97
CA THR A 88 -4.17 12.81 -4.26
C THR A 88 -4.67 14.23 -4.05
N THR A 89 -5.24 14.83 -5.09
CA THR A 89 -5.78 16.20 -5.01
C THR A 89 -7.24 16.17 -4.57
N GLN A 90 -8.00 15.18 -5.00
CA GLN A 90 -9.39 14.96 -4.58
C GLN A 90 -9.59 13.52 -4.13
N PHE A 91 -10.28 13.33 -3.00
CA PHE A 91 -10.63 12.00 -2.53
C PHE A 91 -12.12 11.76 -2.71
N ASN A 92 -12.48 10.70 -3.42
CA ASN A 92 -13.85 10.20 -3.49
C ASN A 92 -13.79 8.71 -3.31
N GLY A 93 -14.29 8.18 -2.20
CA GLY A 93 -14.18 6.75 -1.97
C GLY A 93 -14.56 6.30 -0.59
N ILE A 94 -13.89 5.25 -0.13
CA ILE A 94 -14.23 4.55 1.10
C ILE A 94 -13.09 4.70 2.09
N ILE A 95 -13.41 5.02 3.34
CA ILE A 95 -12.45 5.04 4.45
C ILE A 95 -12.87 3.99 5.48
N ASP A 96 -11.97 3.05 5.75
CA ASP A 96 -12.08 2.13 6.87
C ASP A 96 -11.36 2.70 8.08
N VAL A 97 -12.10 2.89 9.16
CA VAL A 97 -11.61 3.43 10.43
C VAL A 97 -11.52 2.30 11.45
N MET A 98 -10.34 2.15 12.02
CA MET A 98 -10.05 1.22 13.10
C MET A 98 -9.51 2.00 14.29
N TRP A 99 -10.04 1.75 15.49
CA TRP A 99 -9.37 2.20 16.70
C TRP A 99 -8.26 1.24 17.06
N SER A 100 -7.12 1.77 17.49
CA SER A 100 -6.07 0.98 18.11
C SER A 100 -6.66 0.25 19.33
N PRO A 101 -6.32 -1.02 19.58
CA PRO A 101 -6.66 -1.66 20.85
C PRO A 101 -5.74 -1.23 22.00
N TYR A 102 -4.63 -0.53 21.71
CA TYR A 102 -3.60 -0.15 22.68
C TYR A 102 -3.44 1.38 22.80
N ALA A 103 -3.05 1.83 24.01
CA ALA A 103 -2.71 3.23 24.34
C ALA A 103 -3.85 4.23 24.07
N ASN A 104 -5.00 4.02 24.70
CA ASN A 104 -6.17 4.88 24.52
C ASN A 104 -6.86 5.19 25.84
N SER A 105 -7.38 6.41 25.98
CA SER A 105 -8.40 6.71 27.01
C SER A 105 -9.70 5.99 26.66
N GLU A 106 -10.29 5.23 27.59
CA GLU A 106 -11.50 4.43 27.30
C GLU A 106 -12.73 5.27 26.95
N SER A 107 -12.87 6.44 27.57
CA SER A 107 -14.07 7.27 27.52
C SER A 107 -14.03 8.43 26.52
N ASP A 108 -12.87 8.77 25.96
CA ASP A 108 -12.71 9.95 25.09
C ASP A 108 -12.28 9.55 23.67
N THR A 109 -13.23 9.66 22.72
CA THR A 109 -13.00 9.37 21.30
C THR A 109 -11.88 10.22 20.69
N ALA A 110 -11.68 11.46 21.16
CA ALA A 110 -10.62 12.35 20.67
C ALA A 110 -9.22 11.86 21.07
N ARG A 111 -9.12 11.06 22.13
CA ARG A 111 -7.88 10.43 22.61
C ARG A 111 -7.74 8.97 22.19
N LYS A 112 -8.62 8.48 21.31
CA LYS A 112 -8.45 7.18 20.64
C LYS A 112 -7.50 7.33 19.47
N PHE A 113 -6.46 6.50 19.45
CA PHE A 113 -5.59 6.34 18.30
C PHE A 113 -6.36 5.64 17.19
N LYS A 114 -6.27 6.18 15.98
CA LYS A 114 -7.02 5.69 14.83
C LYS A 114 -6.07 5.30 13.71
N THR A 115 -6.39 4.19 13.07
CA THR A 115 -5.78 3.71 11.83
C THR A 115 -6.84 3.75 10.76
N LEU A 116 -6.51 4.37 9.64
CA LEU A 116 -7.40 4.56 8.51
C LEU A 116 -6.80 3.90 7.28
N MET A 117 -7.62 3.14 6.55
CA MET A 117 -7.34 2.73 5.18
C MET A 117 -8.27 3.50 4.25
N CYS A 118 -7.72 4.33 3.37
CA CYS A 118 -8.49 5.16 2.46
C CYS A 118 -8.37 4.59 1.05
N TYR A 119 -9.47 4.06 0.53
CA TYR A 119 -9.61 3.48 -0.80
C TYR A 119 -10.19 4.55 -1.74
N ASN A 120 -9.33 5.24 -2.49
CA ASN A 120 -9.80 6.25 -3.44
C ASN A 120 -10.41 5.56 -4.67
N GLN A 121 -11.55 6.07 -5.14
CA GLN A 121 -12.08 5.68 -6.43
C GLN A 121 -11.22 6.30 -7.53
N TYR A 122 -11.23 5.67 -8.71
CA TYR A 122 -10.52 6.18 -9.85
C TYR A 122 -11.16 7.50 -10.32
N TYR A 123 -10.39 8.59 -10.25
CA TYR A 123 -10.82 9.88 -10.76
C TYR A 123 -9.63 10.65 -11.34
N GLN A 124 -9.77 11.09 -12.60
CA GLN A 124 -8.75 11.86 -13.33
C GLN A 124 -7.31 11.28 -13.29
N GLY A 125 -7.18 9.95 -13.23
CA GLY A 125 -5.88 9.27 -13.18
C GLY A 125 -5.27 9.14 -11.78
N GLU A 126 -6.01 9.51 -10.72
CA GLU A 126 -5.61 9.26 -9.34
C GLU A 126 -6.35 8.01 -8.80
N HIS A 127 -5.61 6.95 -8.45
CA HIS A 127 -6.17 5.78 -7.78
C HIS A 127 -5.15 5.19 -6.79
N CYS A 128 -5.13 5.76 -5.59
CA CYS A 128 -4.23 5.38 -4.50
C CYS A 128 -5.00 4.78 -3.32
N ILE A 129 -4.38 3.78 -2.68
CA ILE A 129 -4.78 3.34 -1.34
C ILE A 129 -3.84 4.00 -0.34
N HIS A 130 -4.39 4.71 0.63
CA HIS A 130 -3.62 5.38 1.67
C HIS A 130 -3.80 4.69 3.02
N TYR A 131 -2.73 4.65 3.78
CA TYR A 131 -2.73 4.31 5.20
C TYR A 131 -2.48 5.59 5.99
N MET A 132 -3.41 5.91 6.88
CA MET A 132 -3.32 7.08 7.74
C MET A 132 -3.36 6.67 9.22
N GLN A 133 -2.57 7.37 10.02
CA GLN A 133 -2.58 7.25 11.48
C GLN A 133 -2.94 8.59 12.08
N TYR A 134 -3.77 8.53 13.11
CA TYR A 134 -4.12 9.66 13.96
C TYR A 134 -3.81 9.30 15.40
N ARG A 135 -3.02 10.16 16.06
CA ARG A 135 -2.60 9.97 17.45
C ARG A 135 -2.77 11.26 18.23
N TYR A 136 -3.26 11.12 19.44
CA TYR A 136 -3.25 12.17 20.42
C TYR A 136 -2.00 12.03 21.30
N ASN A 137 -1.34 13.13 21.65
CA ASN A 137 -0.21 13.12 22.56
C ASN A 137 -0.62 13.82 23.84
N ASP A 138 -0.73 13.05 24.94
CA ASP A 138 -1.11 13.58 26.24
C ASP A 138 -0.07 14.58 26.79
N SER A 139 1.20 14.48 26.39
CA SER A 139 2.29 15.30 26.92
C SER A 139 2.20 16.78 26.55
N ASP A 140 1.66 17.10 25.37
CA ASP A 140 1.58 18.46 24.84
C ASP A 140 0.16 18.83 24.36
N ASN A 141 -0.83 17.97 24.65
CA ASN A 141 -2.22 18.14 24.24
C ASN A 141 -2.36 18.37 22.72
N SER A 142 -1.57 17.64 21.92
CA SER A 142 -1.53 17.77 20.47
C SER A 142 -2.12 16.56 19.75
N TRP A 143 -2.53 16.78 18.50
CA TRP A 143 -2.94 15.72 17.59
C TRP A 143 -1.94 15.65 16.44
N ASN A 144 -1.42 14.45 16.22
CA ASN A 144 -0.51 14.17 15.12
C ASN A 144 -1.20 13.22 14.15
N MET A 145 -1.15 13.58 12.87
CA MET A 145 -1.66 12.78 11.77
C MET A 145 -0.57 12.56 10.74
N SER A 146 -0.45 11.33 10.26
CA SER A 146 0.49 10.96 9.20
C SER A 146 -0.22 10.09 8.18
N SER A 147 0.03 10.35 6.90
CA SER A 147 -0.47 9.56 5.79
C SER A 147 0.70 8.97 4.99
N ARG A 148 0.49 7.79 4.42
CA ARG A 148 1.45 7.11 3.55
C ARG A 148 0.69 6.30 2.51
N VAL A 149 1.18 6.33 1.27
CA VAL A 149 0.61 5.57 0.16
C VAL A 149 0.99 4.09 0.32
N VAL A 150 0.01 3.19 0.16
CA VAL A 150 0.16 1.73 0.25
C VAL A 150 0.14 1.08 -1.13
N VAL A 151 -0.78 1.51 -2.01
CA VAL A 151 -0.88 0.99 -3.38
C VAL A 151 -0.96 2.15 -4.37
N TYR A 152 -0.10 2.05 -5.39
CA TYR A 152 -0.09 2.88 -6.60
C TYR A 152 -0.91 2.16 -7.68
N ASP A 153 -1.76 2.88 -8.43
CA ASP A 153 -2.20 2.38 -9.74
C ASP A 153 -1.01 2.27 -10.72
N GLY A 154 -1.18 1.57 -11.85
CA GLY A 154 -0.09 1.29 -12.79
C GLY A 154 0.58 2.54 -13.35
N ASP A 155 -0.19 3.58 -13.66
CA ASP A 155 0.32 4.86 -14.16
C ASP A 155 1.08 5.61 -13.07
N SER A 156 0.61 5.54 -11.84
CA SER A 156 1.22 6.20 -10.69
C SER A 156 2.47 5.45 -10.21
N LEU A 157 2.55 4.12 -10.35
CA LEU A 157 3.76 3.34 -10.13
C LEU A 157 4.81 3.68 -11.20
N ALA A 158 4.41 3.74 -12.47
CA ALA A 158 5.29 4.17 -13.55
C ALA A 158 5.79 5.61 -13.32
N TYR A 159 4.90 6.51 -12.87
CA TYR A 159 5.25 7.88 -12.48
C TYR A 159 6.26 7.91 -11.33
N LEU A 160 6.03 7.16 -10.24
CA LEU A 160 6.94 7.05 -9.10
C LEU A 160 8.31 6.53 -9.54
N LEU A 161 8.35 5.41 -10.28
CA LEU A 161 9.59 4.81 -10.77
C LEU A 161 10.33 5.77 -11.71
N SER A 162 9.63 6.51 -12.57
CA SER A 162 10.25 7.48 -13.49
C SER A 162 10.91 8.67 -12.78
N ARG A 163 10.33 9.16 -11.67
CA ARG A 163 10.88 10.28 -10.88
C ARG A 163 12.06 9.87 -10.01
N THR A 164 12.12 8.60 -9.65
CA THR A 164 13.14 8.04 -8.76
C THR A 164 14.32 7.44 -9.54
N ALA A 165 14.13 7.11 -10.82
CA ALA A 165 15.18 6.71 -11.76
C ALA A 165 16.29 7.76 -11.98
N GLY A 166 16.07 9.02 -11.57
CA GLY A 166 16.98 10.15 -11.71
C GLY A 166 16.71 10.96 -12.99
N SER A 167 16.72 12.30 -12.89
CA SER A 167 16.42 13.20 -14.03
C SER A 167 17.48 14.30 -14.19
N GLY A 168 18.20 14.37 -15.32
CA GLY A 168 19.14 15.46 -15.67
C GLY A 168 20.20 15.07 -16.72
N SER A 169 20.98 16.04 -17.19
CA SER A 169 21.90 15.91 -18.35
C SER A 169 23.18 15.09 -18.13
N TYR A 170 23.47 14.64 -16.90
CA TYR A 170 24.66 13.87 -16.54
C TYR A 170 24.29 12.73 -15.61
N TYR A 171 25.13 11.69 -15.58
CA TYR A 171 25.03 10.49 -14.75
C TYR A 171 24.47 10.80 -13.35
N LYS A 172 23.26 10.30 -13.05
CA LYS A 172 22.57 10.50 -11.77
C LYS A 172 22.31 9.17 -11.09
N TYR A 173 22.42 9.19 -9.78
CA TYR A 173 22.23 8.01 -8.96
C TYR A 173 20.75 7.72 -8.73
N PRO A 174 20.35 6.44 -8.75
CA PRO A 174 18.98 6.04 -8.47
C PRO A 174 18.62 6.37 -7.01
N ALA A 175 17.39 6.81 -6.76
CA ALA A 175 16.89 7.03 -5.41
C ALA A 175 16.69 5.70 -4.66
N VAL A 176 16.47 5.78 -3.35
CA VAL A 176 16.07 4.61 -2.53
C VAL A 176 14.73 4.07 -3.03
N GLY A 177 14.59 2.75 -3.09
CA GLY A 177 13.41 2.04 -3.61
C GLY A 177 13.43 1.76 -5.11
N VAL A 178 14.44 2.24 -5.84
CA VAL A 178 14.51 2.10 -7.31
C VAL A 178 15.13 0.77 -7.72
N PRO A 179 14.46 -0.01 -8.58
CA PRO A 179 15.07 -1.16 -9.19
C PRO A 179 16.09 -0.74 -10.25
N ILE A 180 17.29 -1.33 -10.23
CA ILE A 180 18.33 -1.16 -11.24
C ILE A 180 18.80 -2.51 -11.78
N LEU A 181 19.09 -2.55 -13.08
CA LEU A 181 19.86 -3.64 -13.66
C LEU A 181 21.34 -3.26 -13.56
N ALA A 182 22.11 -4.02 -12.79
CA ALA A 182 23.52 -3.75 -12.56
C ALA A 182 24.32 -5.05 -12.56
N ALA A 183 25.63 -4.92 -12.76
CA ALA A 183 26.56 -6.03 -12.71
C ALA A 183 27.33 -6.01 -11.39
N TYR A 184 27.15 -7.05 -10.58
CA TYR A 184 27.92 -7.25 -9.36
C TYR A 184 29.31 -7.78 -9.69
N GLN A 185 30.33 -7.11 -9.18
CA GLN A 185 31.74 -7.36 -9.50
C GLN A 185 32.50 -8.01 -8.34
N GLY A 186 31.81 -8.69 -7.43
CA GLY A 186 32.43 -9.34 -6.27
C GLY A 186 32.59 -8.43 -5.05
N THR A 187 33.25 -8.93 -4.02
CA THR A 187 33.43 -8.21 -2.75
C THR A 187 34.61 -7.24 -2.78
N GLU A 188 35.63 -7.55 -3.59
CA GLU A 188 36.88 -6.80 -3.68
C GLU A 188 37.47 -6.76 -5.09
N THR A 189 38.39 -5.83 -5.35
CA THR A 189 39.02 -5.70 -6.68
C THR A 189 39.83 -6.96 -6.99
N GLY A 190 39.57 -7.57 -8.14
CA GLY A 190 40.24 -8.82 -8.55
C GLY A 190 39.60 -10.10 -8.01
N ASP A 191 38.43 -10.01 -7.39
CA ASP A 191 37.64 -11.18 -6.98
C ASP A 191 37.38 -12.11 -8.18
N THR A 192 37.73 -13.39 -8.02
CA THR A 192 37.63 -14.43 -9.06
C THR A 192 36.56 -15.49 -8.75
N SER A 193 35.86 -15.37 -7.62
CA SER A 193 34.84 -16.32 -7.17
C SER A 193 33.54 -15.59 -6.79
N ILE A 194 32.97 -14.91 -7.77
CA ILE A 194 31.83 -14.02 -7.59
C ILE A 194 30.53 -14.82 -7.58
N LYS A 195 29.72 -14.61 -6.54
CA LYS A 195 28.40 -15.23 -6.31
C LYS A 195 27.44 -14.19 -5.78
N ILE A 196 26.18 -14.27 -6.16
CA ILE A 196 25.12 -13.47 -5.55
C ILE A 196 23.78 -14.21 -5.62
N GLY A 197 23.05 -14.24 -4.52
CA GLY A 197 21.73 -14.82 -4.38
C GLY A 197 20.63 -13.77 -4.22
N LEU A 198 19.39 -14.19 -4.43
CA LEU A 198 18.22 -13.40 -4.10
C LEU A 198 18.25 -12.97 -2.63
N GLY A 199 18.06 -11.67 -2.36
CA GLY A 199 18.03 -11.09 -1.02
C GLY A 199 19.40 -10.66 -0.49
N ASP A 200 20.51 -11.02 -1.15
CA ASP A 200 21.84 -10.59 -0.73
C ASP A 200 21.97 -9.06 -0.82
N VAL A 201 22.59 -8.47 0.21
CA VAL A 201 22.80 -7.02 0.27
C VAL A 201 24.25 -6.69 -0.04
N VAL A 202 24.47 -5.86 -1.06
CA VAL A 202 25.80 -5.47 -1.53
C VAL A 202 25.97 -3.95 -1.53
N PRO A 203 27.18 -3.43 -1.31
CA PRO A 203 27.45 -2.01 -1.47
C PRO A 203 27.40 -1.61 -2.95
N GLY A 204 26.81 -0.44 -3.24
CA GLY A 204 26.72 0.09 -4.60
C GLY A 204 28.08 0.33 -5.27
N SER A 205 29.14 0.50 -4.47
CA SER A 205 30.53 0.57 -4.93
C SER A 205 31.03 -0.70 -5.63
N ARG A 206 30.28 -1.79 -5.54
CA ARG A 206 30.55 -3.09 -6.20
C ARG A 206 29.59 -3.38 -7.35
N LEU A 207 28.71 -2.44 -7.66
CA LEU A 207 27.75 -2.52 -8.75
C LEU A 207 28.20 -1.59 -9.89
N GLY A 208 28.38 -2.18 -11.08
CA GLY A 208 28.66 -1.45 -12.30
C GLY A 208 27.43 -1.34 -13.19
N PRO A 209 27.22 -0.22 -13.91
CA PRO A 209 26.11 -0.08 -14.83
C PRO A 209 26.28 -1.02 -16.02
N VAL A 210 25.14 -1.39 -16.59
CA VAL A 210 25.05 -2.32 -17.71
C VAL A 210 24.44 -1.59 -18.91
N ARG A 211 25.06 -1.74 -20.08
CA ARG A 211 24.53 -1.30 -21.37
C ARG A 211 24.24 -2.51 -22.24
N ILE A 212 23.00 -2.63 -22.70
CA ILE A 212 22.58 -3.63 -23.69
C ILE A 212 22.36 -2.88 -25.00
N ALA A 213 23.22 -3.12 -25.98
CA ALA A 213 23.15 -2.46 -27.27
C ALA A 213 22.66 -3.42 -28.37
N SER A 214 21.85 -2.87 -29.26
CA SER A 214 21.19 -3.57 -30.34
C SER A 214 21.30 -2.82 -31.65
N THR A 215 21.39 -3.54 -32.77
CA THR A 215 21.09 -2.94 -34.07
C THR A 215 19.58 -2.77 -34.23
N PHE A 216 19.18 -1.81 -35.07
CA PHE A 216 17.76 -1.51 -35.32
C PHE A 216 17.48 -1.36 -36.83
N SER A 217 16.34 -1.90 -37.27
CA SER A 217 15.75 -1.68 -38.60
C SER A 217 14.26 -1.37 -38.44
N GLU A 218 13.78 -0.32 -39.09
CA GLU A 218 12.35 0.08 -39.13
C GLU A 218 11.48 -0.87 -39.97
N THR A 219 12.13 -1.69 -40.81
CA THR A 219 11.44 -2.58 -41.74
C THR A 219 11.76 -4.04 -41.41
N GLY A 220 10.72 -4.84 -41.18
CA GLY A 220 10.80 -6.29 -41.02
C GLY A 220 11.31 -6.78 -39.66
N SER A 221 11.50 -8.11 -39.56
CA SER A 221 12.13 -8.76 -38.40
C SER A 221 13.58 -9.09 -38.73
N TYR A 222 14.50 -8.82 -37.81
CA TYR A 222 15.92 -9.16 -37.93
C TYR A 222 16.42 -9.77 -36.63
N THR A 223 17.32 -10.75 -36.74
CA THR A 223 17.96 -11.41 -35.61
C THR A 223 19.41 -10.96 -35.54
N TYR A 224 19.88 -10.54 -34.37
CA TYR A 224 21.26 -10.15 -34.14
C TYR A 224 21.68 -10.57 -32.72
N SER A 225 22.99 -10.64 -32.47
CA SER A 225 23.53 -10.85 -31.13
C SER A 225 23.62 -9.52 -30.38
N ALA A 226 22.88 -9.37 -29.29
CA ALA A 226 22.96 -8.17 -28.45
C ALA A 226 24.34 -8.05 -27.78
N GLN A 227 24.87 -6.82 -27.71
CA GLN A 227 26.12 -6.55 -27.03
C GLN A 227 25.84 -6.12 -25.59
N LEU A 228 26.26 -6.93 -24.64
CA LEU A 228 26.26 -6.60 -23.22
C LEU A 228 27.59 -5.95 -22.84
N THR A 229 27.57 -4.71 -22.39
CA THR A 229 28.72 -4.00 -21.84
C THR A 229 28.53 -3.79 -20.35
N VAL A 230 29.50 -4.22 -19.54
CA VAL A 230 29.55 -3.97 -18.10
C VAL A 230 30.64 -2.93 -17.84
N TYR A 231 30.28 -1.83 -17.18
CA TYR A 231 31.25 -0.81 -16.78
C TYR A 231 31.82 -1.12 -15.41
N GLY A 232 33.11 -0.88 -15.21
CA GLY A 232 33.79 -1.12 -13.93
C GLY A 232 33.20 -0.26 -12.81
N ALA A 233 32.83 -0.89 -11.69
CA ALA A 233 32.28 -0.20 -10.53
C ALA A 233 33.29 0.80 -9.94
N GLY A 234 34.60 0.60 -10.14
CA GLY A 234 35.63 1.54 -9.69
C GLY A 234 35.56 2.95 -10.30
N SER A 235 34.88 3.14 -11.44
CA SER A 235 34.73 4.45 -12.10
C SER A 235 33.28 4.89 -12.26
N TYR A 236 32.34 3.95 -12.21
CA TYR A 236 30.92 4.18 -12.48
C TYR A 236 30.03 3.51 -11.44
N SER A 237 30.46 3.44 -10.17
CA SER A 237 29.71 2.82 -9.08
C SER A 237 28.38 3.51 -8.79
N PHE A 238 27.50 2.79 -8.09
CA PHE A 238 26.33 3.37 -7.46
C PHE A 238 26.57 3.70 -5.97
N PRO A 239 25.84 4.66 -5.36
CA PRO A 239 25.99 5.01 -3.95
C PRO A 239 25.12 4.12 -3.06
N GLY A 240 25.48 4.03 -1.78
CA GLY A 240 24.65 3.37 -0.78
C GLY A 240 24.64 1.85 -0.91
N ARG A 241 23.53 1.22 -0.53
CA ARG A 241 23.40 -0.25 -0.48
C ARG A 241 22.20 -0.74 -1.27
N TYR A 242 22.36 -1.95 -1.80
CA TYR A 242 21.40 -2.57 -2.71
C TYR A 242 21.10 -3.99 -2.28
N MET A 243 19.85 -4.39 -2.38
CA MET A 243 19.41 -5.76 -2.21
C MET A 243 19.19 -6.41 -3.58
N ALA A 244 19.72 -7.60 -3.79
CA ALA A 244 19.50 -8.39 -5.00
C ALA A 244 18.06 -8.88 -5.07
N LEU A 245 17.36 -8.54 -6.15
CA LEU A 245 16.03 -9.04 -6.51
C LEU A 245 16.09 -10.23 -7.46
N SER A 246 17.30 -10.59 -7.94
CA SER A 246 17.56 -11.81 -8.67
C SER A 246 19.00 -12.27 -8.43
N GLY A 247 19.27 -13.56 -8.66
CA GLY A 247 20.58 -14.17 -8.45
C GLY A 247 20.48 -15.61 -8.00
N TYR A 248 21.56 -16.37 -8.17
CA TYR A 248 21.71 -17.73 -7.67
C TYR A 248 23.14 -17.93 -7.18
N SER A 249 23.31 -18.07 -5.86
CA SER A 249 24.62 -18.18 -5.21
C SER A 249 25.24 -19.58 -5.25
N GLY A 250 24.59 -20.55 -5.90
CA GLY A 250 25.08 -21.92 -5.99
C GLY A 250 26.27 -22.12 -6.93
N VAL A 251 26.54 -21.15 -7.84
CA VAL A 251 27.65 -21.23 -8.81
C VAL A 251 28.45 -19.93 -8.79
N ALA A 252 29.79 -20.06 -8.70
CA ALA A 252 30.70 -18.92 -8.78
C ALA A 252 31.10 -18.64 -10.22
N THR A 253 31.43 -17.38 -10.51
CA THR A 253 32.04 -16.95 -11.77
C THR A 253 33.28 -16.09 -11.53
N ASN A 254 34.18 -16.05 -12.52
CA ASN A 254 35.38 -15.20 -12.55
C ASN A 254 35.13 -13.91 -13.36
N GLY A 255 33.90 -13.39 -13.31
CA GLY A 255 33.45 -12.23 -14.06
C GLY A 255 32.34 -11.51 -13.29
N ALA A 256 31.58 -10.63 -13.95
CA ALA A 256 30.48 -9.94 -13.28
C ALA A 256 29.15 -10.70 -13.41
N LEU A 257 28.29 -10.60 -12.38
CA LEU A 257 26.93 -11.15 -12.40
C LEU A 257 25.92 -10.03 -12.60
N THR A 258 25.25 -10.01 -13.76
CA THR A 258 24.16 -9.08 -14.02
C THR A 258 22.89 -9.55 -13.30
N CYS A 259 22.41 -8.73 -12.37
CA CYS A 259 21.21 -9.02 -11.59
C CYS A 259 20.33 -7.76 -11.48
N LEU A 260 19.09 -7.98 -11.09
CA LEU A 260 18.18 -6.91 -10.68
C LEU A 260 18.45 -6.60 -9.21
N PHE A 261 18.54 -5.32 -8.88
CA PHE A 261 18.75 -4.83 -7.52
C PHE A 261 17.72 -3.77 -7.18
N VAL A 262 17.45 -3.56 -5.90
CA VAL A 262 16.74 -2.37 -5.41
C VAL A 262 17.62 -1.62 -4.43
N ARG A 263 17.69 -0.29 -4.55
CA ARG A 263 18.41 0.54 -3.58
C ARG A 263 17.65 0.57 -2.26
N ILE A 264 18.33 0.27 -1.15
CA ILE A 264 17.71 0.28 0.18
C ILE A 264 18.24 1.40 1.09
N GLU A 265 19.40 1.98 0.74
CA GLU A 265 20.09 3.07 1.44
C GLU A 265 20.82 3.97 0.42
#